data_AF-A0A9P5SXN7-F1
#
_entry.id   AF-A0A9P5SXN7-F1
#
_cell.length_a   1.000
_cell.length_b   1.000
_cell.length_c   1.000
_cell.angle_alpha   90.00
_cell.angle_beta   90.00
_cell.angle_gamma   90.00
#
_symmetry.space_group_name_H-M   'P 1'
#
loop_
_entity.id
_entity.type
_entity.pdbx_description
1 polymer ?
#
loop_
_entity_poly.entity_id
_entity_poly.type
_entity_poly.pdbx_seq_one_letter_code
_entity_poly.pdbx_strand_id
1 'polypeptide(L)'
;MDGSRNPSPLNYPTSSTTSWRGHHNKQDDSSIDIEEDRIHGGDSSSSFLLPRSMKDGLSSLSRSNSKNVNHRTVVSIRILVILILFSLFSWFYLQSLAGGDIEWVKDHLSMLGTNLVLSVLCLTIALTMIVLTPMSTRFAICLCAGAAAILFALKTWDNGESFEQHGAYNFLVFMVITVPLNGLIQSIMLCHRKMKPSKFHRFMTLSVAGTTLTTTLLLVYYHSIWGSGANGAHLMHGTLAGTQLCEWSGFNVPVVDLLPNYIQNFWTGRLSCPAVTGIEAEWSHDGILTIHCLNEAFKQSGHQPTYHILPDTRPWPASEKVLHTYNKKIVERIKKMNYNEPVFINEEGIESIVANCEENVSKVLIRVTRDLSVLDRVKAVEKARQEKADTVNVKPPRKPNVMVLFMDAVSRRQFYRKLANTAAVVASLDKSAQGGPQLHEFFRYHAIGFNTDPNSRVVYTNHPDRLEPAALPVWKDFYEAGYITSRVEDNCEDWSAQYTGIATSQYFDHELQAPFCLPPYYALEGNPFSNFEGPYSIVSRCLHGTNVHNHALEYMNQFRRAYPDQPWFQMGSLIEGHEGTGEVLLTMDNDLAKFMK
;
A
#
# COMPACT_ATOMS: atom_id res chain seq x y z
N MET A 1 64.90 -8.15 24.60
CA MET A 1 64.93 -6.67 24.59
C MET A 1 63.93 -6.20 23.55
N ASP A 2 62.77 -5.86 24.09
CA ASP A 2 61.76 -4.85 23.70
C ASP A 2 61.27 -4.73 22.26
N GLY A 3 59.93 -4.77 22.13
CA GLY A 3 59.26 -4.12 21.01
C GLY A 3 57.81 -4.50 20.70
N SER A 4 57.05 -5.16 21.57
CA SER A 4 55.62 -5.45 21.35
C SER A 4 54.78 -4.17 21.33
N ARG A 5 54.30 -3.75 20.15
CA ARG A 5 53.27 -2.71 20.01
C ARG A 5 51.88 -3.35 20.04
N ASN A 6 51.19 -3.18 21.16
CA ASN A 6 49.76 -3.42 21.27
C ASN A 6 49.00 -2.41 20.37
N PRO A 7 48.02 -2.85 19.57
CA PRO A 7 47.07 -1.92 18.97
C PRO A 7 46.12 -1.40 20.05
N SER A 8 46.03 -0.07 20.17
CA SER A 8 45.10 0.63 21.04
C SER A 8 43.65 0.31 20.67
N PRO A 9 42.72 0.30 21.64
CA PRO A 9 41.30 0.17 21.33
C PRO A 9 40.83 1.40 20.56
N LEU A 10 40.12 1.17 19.45
CA LEU A 10 39.35 2.20 18.76
C LEU A 10 38.26 2.72 19.72
N ASN A 11 38.52 3.86 20.34
CA ASN A 11 37.51 4.65 21.02
C ASN A 11 36.55 5.20 19.98
N TYR A 12 35.33 4.68 19.94
CA TYR A 12 34.22 5.37 19.29
C TYR A 12 33.97 6.69 20.04
N PRO A 13 33.81 7.83 19.34
CA PRO A 13 33.43 9.06 20.00
C PRO A 13 32.03 8.89 20.58
N THR A 14 31.92 9.05 21.89
CA THR A 14 30.65 9.28 22.57
C THR A 14 29.99 10.50 21.93
N SER A 15 28.88 10.29 21.24
CA SER A 15 28.06 11.34 20.66
C SER A 15 27.58 12.27 21.78
N SER A 16 28.24 13.40 21.93
CA SER A 16 27.75 14.53 22.71
C SER A 16 26.41 14.97 22.12
N THR A 17 25.38 14.98 22.95
CA THR A 17 24.09 15.61 22.69
C THR A 17 24.31 17.10 22.39
N THR A 18 24.42 17.46 21.12
CA THR A 18 24.29 18.84 20.67
C THR A 18 22.82 19.21 20.73
N SER A 19 22.44 20.00 21.75
CA SER A 19 21.15 20.66 21.80
C SER A 19 21.07 21.66 20.65
N TRP A 20 20.28 21.34 19.64
CA TRP A 20 19.90 22.28 18.61
C TRP A 20 18.88 23.27 19.19
N ARG A 21 19.36 24.42 19.69
CA ARG A 21 18.55 25.64 19.84
C ARG A 21 18.57 26.36 18.50
N GLY A 22 17.54 26.15 17.70
CA GLY A 22 17.24 27.00 16.55
C GLY A 22 16.77 28.37 17.05
N HIS A 23 17.63 29.38 16.94
CA HIS A 23 17.24 30.78 16.99
C HIS A 23 16.52 31.13 15.68
N HIS A 24 15.20 31.23 15.71
CA HIS A 24 14.46 32.01 14.71
C HIS A 24 14.14 33.39 15.29
N ASN A 25 15.00 34.36 14.95
CA ASN A 25 14.60 35.76 14.93
C ASN A 25 13.80 35.99 13.64
N LYS A 26 12.50 36.23 13.79
CA LYS A 26 11.76 37.08 12.86
C LYS A 26 10.73 37.87 13.66
N GLN A 27 11.15 39.07 13.97
CA GLN A 27 10.38 40.18 14.48
C GLN A 27 9.73 40.82 13.25
N ASP A 28 8.40 40.76 13.15
CA ASP A 28 7.61 41.71 12.37
C ASP A 28 6.29 41.92 13.12
N ASP A 29 6.23 43.10 13.73
CA ASP A 29 5.08 43.68 14.40
C ASP A 29 3.96 43.94 13.39
N SER A 30 2.76 43.43 13.67
CA SER A 30 1.50 44.10 13.33
C SER A 30 0.36 43.50 14.14
N SER A 31 0.21 44.02 15.37
CA SER A 31 -1.01 43.91 16.15
C SER A 31 -2.13 44.67 15.43
N ILE A 32 -3.06 43.93 14.81
CA ILE A 32 -4.37 44.48 14.46
C ILE A 32 -5.29 44.19 15.64
N ASP A 33 -5.60 45.24 16.39
CA ASP A 33 -6.65 45.25 17.40
C ASP A 33 -7.99 44.91 16.73
N ILE A 34 -8.61 43.80 17.15
CA ILE A 34 -10.01 43.50 16.84
C ILE A 34 -10.84 44.00 18.01
N GLU A 35 -11.49 45.13 17.77
CA GLU A 35 -12.47 45.79 18.61
C GLU A 35 -13.69 44.87 18.82
N GLU A 36 -13.96 44.52 20.08
CA GLU A 36 -15.19 43.83 20.50
C GLU A 36 -16.38 44.81 20.42
N ASP A 37 -17.12 44.76 19.32
CA ASP A 37 -18.39 45.46 19.21
C ASP A 37 -19.48 44.74 20.03
N ARG A 38 -19.87 45.41 21.12
CA ARG A 38 -21.08 45.13 21.90
C ARG A 38 -22.32 45.36 21.04
N ILE A 39 -23.02 44.29 20.67
CA ILE A 39 -24.38 44.39 20.13
C ILE A 39 -25.40 44.31 21.28
N HIS A 40 -26.11 45.43 21.44
CA HIS A 40 -27.25 45.61 22.32
C HIS A 40 -28.35 44.58 22.08
N GLY A 41 -28.84 43.99 23.19
CA GLY A 41 -30.09 43.24 23.24
C GLY A 41 -31.28 44.16 22.97
N GLY A 42 -32.11 43.74 22.01
CA GLY A 42 -33.42 44.31 21.74
C GLY A 42 -34.49 43.23 21.88
N ASP A 43 -35.27 43.34 22.95
CA ASP A 43 -36.53 42.63 23.14
C ASP A 43 -37.48 42.91 21.97
N SER A 44 -38.03 41.86 21.35
CA SER A 44 -39.36 41.95 20.77
C SER A 44 -40.04 40.58 20.75
N SER A 45 -40.98 40.45 21.67
CA SER A 45 -42.07 39.50 21.67
C SER A 45 -42.99 39.77 20.47
N SER A 46 -43.20 38.78 19.61
CA SER A 46 -44.41 38.77 18.78
C SER A 46 -44.90 37.35 18.53
N SER A 47 -46.14 37.16 18.96
CA SER A 47 -47.00 36.00 18.84
C SER A 47 -47.48 35.82 17.40
N PHE A 48 -47.22 34.65 16.81
CA PHE A 48 -47.84 34.26 15.55
C PHE A 48 -49.18 33.56 15.82
N LEU A 49 -50.25 34.36 15.80
CA LEU A 49 -51.64 33.89 15.67
C LEU A 49 -51.96 33.64 14.19
N LEU A 50 -52.51 32.46 13.91
CA LEU A 50 -53.09 32.08 12.62
C LEU A 50 -54.36 32.89 12.32
N PRO A 51 -54.54 33.48 11.13
CA PRO A 51 -55.85 33.93 10.68
C PRO A 51 -56.60 32.80 9.98
N ARG A 52 -57.80 32.49 10.50
CA ARG A 52 -58.89 31.85 9.74
C ARG A 52 -59.32 32.80 8.62
N SER A 53 -59.19 32.37 7.37
CA SER A 53 -59.75 33.10 6.21
C SER A 53 -61.14 32.53 5.87
N MET A 54 -62.12 33.42 5.89
CA MET A 54 -63.50 33.20 5.47
C MET A 54 -63.60 33.03 3.95
N LYS A 55 -64.58 32.20 3.57
CA LYS A 55 -65.27 32.22 2.27
C LYS A 55 -65.65 33.65 1.89
N ASP A 56 -65.43 33.99 0.63
CA ASP A 56 -66.35 34.56 -0.37
C ASP A 56 -65.48 34.85 -1.62
N GLY A 57 -65.84 34.55 -2.87
CA GLY A 57 -67.09 34.82 -3.57
C GLY A 57 -66.75 35.74 -4.75
N LEU A 58 -66.79 35.20 -5.98
CA LEU A 58 -66.80 35.89 -7.29
C LEU A 58 -65.65 36.86 -7.67
N SER A 59 -64.76 36.42 -8.56
CA SER A 59 -64.30 37.19 -9.74
C SER A 59 -63.46 36.28 -10.64
N SER A 60 -64.16 35.55 -11.52
CA SER A 60 -63.58 34.78 -12.62
C SER A 60 -63.28 35.69 -13.81
N LEU A 61 -62.19 35.36 -14.52
CA LEU A 61 -61.72 35.88 -15.82
C LEU A 61 -60.70 37.02 -15.74
N SER A 62 -59.40 36.65 -15.64
CA SER A 62 -58.21 37.37 -16.15
C SER A 62 -56.89 36.86 -15.53
N ARG A 63 -56.93 35.98 -14.51
CA ARG A 63 -55.73 35.62 -13.72
C ARG A 63 -54.87 34.45 -14.24
N SER A 64 -55.14 33.86 -15.42
CA SER A 64 -54.42 32.66 -15.87
C SER A 64 -53.09 32.92 -16.59
N ASN A 65 -52.83 34.12 -17.12
CA ASN A 65 -51.58 34.38 -17.85
C ASN A 65 -50.37 34.70 -16.95
N SER A 66 -50.58 35.26 -15.75
CA SER A 66 -49.46 35.65 -14.85
C SER A 66 -48.73 34.45 -14.23
N LYS A 67 -49.44 33.35 -13.91
CA LYS A 67 -48.83 32.17 -13.26
C LYS A 67 -47.86 31.40 -14.16
N ASN A 68 -48.11 31.39 -15.47
CA ASN A 68 -47.26 30.69 -16.43
C ASN A 68 -45.90 31.38 -16.66
N VAL A 69 -45.84 32.71 -16.53
CA VAL A 69 -44.59 33.47 -16.70
C VAL A 69 -43.63 33.16 -15.55
N ASN A 70 -44.09 33.21 -14.30
CA ASN A 70 -43.24 32.95 -13.14
C ASN A 70 -42.69 31.51 -13.11
N HIS A 71 -43.48 30.52 -13.51
CA HIS A 71 -43.00 29.13 -13.57
C HIS A 71 -41.87 28.95 -14.60
N ARG A 72 -42.00 29.55 -15.78
CA ARG A 72 -40.95 29.48 -16.82
C ARG A 72 -39.66 30.14 -16.36
N THR A 73 -39.74 31.30 -15.72
CA THR A 73 -38.56 32.01 -15.19
C THR A 73 -37.82 31.18 -14.15
N VAL A 74 -38.53 30.56 -13.21
CA VAL A 74 -37.92 29.70 -12.17
C VAL A 74 -37.22 28.48 -12.78
N VAL A 75 -37.84 27.82 -13.76
CA VAL A 75 -37.22 26.69 -14.46
C VAL A 75 -35.97 27.12 -15.22
N SER A 76 -36.02 28.25 -15.94
CA SER A 76 -34.86 28.79 -16.66
C SER A 76 -33.70 29.14 -15.72
N ILE A 77 -33.97 29.76 -14.56
CA ILE A 77 -32.94 30.06 -13.55
C ILE A 77 -32.30 28.76 -13.04
N ARG A 78 -33.11 27.73 -12.73
CA ARG A 78 -32.57 26.44 -12.27
C ARG A 78 -31.70 25.76 -13.33
N ILE A 79 -32.09 25.83 -14.61
CA ILE A 79 -31.28 25.29 -15.71
C ILE A 79 -29.95 26.05 -15.80
N LEU A 80 -29.97 27.39 -15.71
CA LEU A 80 -28.74 28.18 -15.69
C LEU A 80 -27.83 27.79 -14.53
N VAL A 81 -28.37 27.59 -13.32
CA VAL A 81 -27.61 27.14 -12.15
C VAL A 81 -27.01 25.75 -12.38
N ILE A 82 -27.76 24.81 -12.97
CA ILE A 82 -27.23 23.47 -13.31
C ILE A 82 -26.03 23.58 -14.26
N LEU A 83 -26.12 24.42 -15.29
CA LEU A 83 -25.03 24.64 -16.24
C LEU A 83 -23.80 25.27 -15.56
N ILE A 84 -23.99 26.26 -14.69
CA ILE A 84 -22.91 26.86 -13.88
C ILE A 84 -22.24 25.79 -13.00
N LEU A 85 -23.03 24.93 -12.35
CA LEU A 85 -22.50 23.86 -11.51
C LEU A 85 -21.70 22.83 -12.31
N PHE A 86 -22.08 22.49 -13.54
CA PHE A 86 -21.27 21.64 -14.42
C PHE A 86 -19.95 22.30 -14.83
N SER A 87 -19.96 23.61 -15.11
CA SER A 87 -18.73 24.36 -15.38
C SER A 87 -17.81 24.38 -14.17
N LEU A 88 -18.34 24.64 -12.96
CA LEU A 88 -17.57 24.63 -11.72
C LEU A 88 -17.05 23.24 -11.38
N PHE A 89 -17.87 22.19 -11.55
CA PHE A 89 -17.45 20.79 -11.43
C PHE A 89 -16.22 20.51 -12.30
N SER A 90 -16.27 20.89 -13.57
CA SER A 90 -15.18 20.68 -14.52
C SER A 90 -13.95 21.49 -14.15
N TRP A 91 -14.13 22.75 -13.76
CA TRP A 91 -13.05 23.64 -13.31
C TRP A 91 -12.32 23.06 -12.10
N PHE A 92 -13.05 22.73 -11.02
CA PHE A 92 -12.44 22.16 -9.82
C PHE A 92 -11.80 20.79 -10.08
N TYR A 93 -12.38 19.98 -10.97
CA TYR A 93 -11.75 18.73 -11.38
C TYR A 93 -10.41 19.00 -12.08
N LEU A 94 -10.36 19.91 -13.06
CA LEU A 94 -9.13 20.28 -13.73
C LEU A 94 -8.08 20.86 -12.78
N GLN A 95 -8.50 21.64 -11.78
CA GLN A 95 -7.59 22.13 -10.73
C GLN A 95 -7.06 21.01 -9.83
N SER A 96 -7.84 19.94 -9.62
CA SER A 96 -7.36 18.76 -8.89
C SER A 96 -6.32 17.95 -9.67
N LEU A 97 -6.24 18.11 -11.00
CA LEU A 97 -5.24 17.47 -11.85
C LEU A 97 -3.89 18.21 -11.87
N ALA A 98 -3.73 19.29 -11.11
CA ALA A 98 -2.44 19.96 -10.99
C ALA A 98 -1.42 18.95 -10.40
N GLY A 99 -0.39 18.63 -11.16
CA GLY A 99 0.64 17.63 -10.82
C GLY A 99 2.02 18.25 -10.66
N GLY A 100 2.92 17.47 -10.07
CA GLY A 100 4.32 17.82 -9.82
C GLY A 100 5.08 16.60 -9.33
N ASP A 101 6.28 16.81 -8.79
CA ASP A 101 6.99 15.75 -8.07
C ASP A 101 6.26 15.35 -6.77
N ILE A 102 6.74 14.28 -6.13
CA ILE A 102 6.12 13.76 -4.91
C ILE A 102 6.12 14.77 -3.75
N GLU A 103 7.13 15.64 -3.68
CA GLU A 103 7.22 16.68 -2.65
C GLU A 103 6.16 17.76 -2.88
N TRP A 104 6.00 18.19 -4.13
CA TRP A 104 4.96 19.13 -4.52
C TRP A 104 3.57 18.57 -4.23
N VAL A 105 3.30 17.31 -4.63
CA VAL A 105 2.00 16.66 -4.39
C VAL A 105 1.71 16.59 -2.90
N LYS A 106 2.71 16.26 -2.07
CA LYS A 106 2.59 16.24 -0.61
C LYS A 106 2.22 17.62 -0.05
N ASP A 107 2.93 18.65 -0.47
CA ASP A 107 2.72 20.02 0.03
C ASP A 107 1.38 20.63 -0.44
N HIS A 108 0.82 20.11 -1.54
CA HIS A 108 -0.43 20.56 -2.13
C HIS A 108 -1.59 19.58 -1.97
N LEU A 109 -1.41 18.45 -1.26
CA LEU A 109 -2.39 17.37 -1.16
C LEU A 109 -3.75 17.86 -0.64
N SER A 110 -3.73 18.79 0.32
CA SER A 110 -4.95 19.40 0.87
C SER A 110 -5.72 20.22 -0.17
N MET A 111 -5.01 20.96 -1.02
CA MET A 111 -5.59 21.75 -2.11
C MET A 111 -6.18 20.84 -3.19
N LEU A 112 -5.42 19.84 -3.64
CA LEU A 112 -5.87 18.85 -4.63
C LEU A 112 -7.12 18.11 -4.14
N GLY A 113 -7.06 17.60 -2.90
CA GLY A 113 -8.19 16.91 -2.27
C GLY A 113 -9.41 17.80 -2.09
N THR A 114 -9.23 19.07 -1.69
CA THR A 114 -10.33 20.02 -1.55
C THR A 114 -11.01 20.30 -2.90
N ASN A 115 -10.23 20.53 -3.95
CA ASN A 115 -10.75 20.73 -5.31
C ASN A 115 -11.50 19.49 -5.81
N LEU A 116 -10.98 18.30 -5.55
CA LEU A 116 -11.67 17.06 -5.91
C LEU A 116 -13.02 16.92 -5.18
N VAL A 117 -13.07 17.21 -3.87
CA VAL A 117 -14.32 17.18 -3.09
C VAL A 117 -15.31 18.25 -3.59
N LEU A 118 -14.86 19.47 -3.87
CA LEU A 118 -15.71 20.53 -4.42
C LEU A 118 -16.29 20.13 -5.78
N SER A 119 -15.48 19.49 -6.63
CA SER A 119 -15.92 18.92 -7.91
C SER A 119 -17.06 17.92 -7.71
N VAL A 120 -16.90 16.96 -6.80
CA VAL A 120 -17.95 15.97 -6.45
C VAL A 120 -19.22 16.66 -5.95
N LEU A 121 -19.10 17.65 -5.07
CA LEU A 121 -20.23 18.40 -4.53
C LEU A 121 -20.99 19.15 -5.63
N CYS A 122 -20.29 19.87 -6.52
CA CYS A 122 -20.89 20.57 -7.64
C CYS A 122 -21.67 19.63 -8.56
N LEU A 123 -21.07 18.49 -8.96
CA LEU A 123 -21.74 17.49 -9.79
C LEU A 123 -22.98 16.93 -9.08
N THR A 124 -22.84 16.59 -7.79
CA THR A 124 -23.91 16.01 -6.99
C THR A 124 -25.11 16.96 -6.85
N ILE A 125 -24.86 18.24 -6.61
CA ILE A 125 -25.90 19.28 -6.55
C ILE A 125 -26.58 19.41 -7.92
N ALA A 126 -25.82 19.45 -9.02
CA ALA A 126 -26.36 19.56 -10.36
C ALA A 126 -27.28 18.37 -10.71
N LEU A 127 -26.83 17.14 -10.46
CA LEU A 127 -27.61 15.92 -10.68
C LEU A 127 -28.89 15.90 -9.82
N THR A 128 -28.78 16.31 -8.56
CA THR A 128 -29.94 16.43 -7.66
C THR A 128 -30.94 17.47 -8.17
N MET A 129 -30.46 18.63 -8.65
CA MET A 129 -31.32 19.67 -9.23
C MET A 129 -32.01 19.23 -10.52
N ILE A 130 -31.37 18.40 -11.36
CA ILE A 130 -31.99 17.80 -12.54
C ILE A 130 -33.20 16.96 -12.12
N VAL A 131 -33.06 16.13 -11.08
CA VAL A 131 -34.14 15.25 -10.60
C VAL A 131 -35.28 16.02 -9.92
N LEU A 132 -34.98 17.16 -9.29
CA LEU A 132 -35.96 18.00 -8.57
C LEU A 132 -36.65 19.04 -9.45
N THR A 133 -36.09 19.37 -10.61
CA THR A 133 -36.66 20.42 -11.48
C THR A 133 -37.72 19.81 -12.41
N PRO A 134 -38.93 20.40 -12.49
CA PRO A 134 -39.99 19.91 -13.37
C PRO A 134 -39.67 20.23 -14.83
N MET A 135 -38.86 19.38 -15.47
CA MET A 135 -38.47 19.47 -16.87
C MET A 135 -38.95 18.25 -17.65
N SER A 136 -38.97 18.35 -18.98
CA SER A 136 -39.29 17.19 -19.82
C SER A 136 -38.22 16.10 -19.65
N THR A 137 -38.61 14.82 -19.66
CA THR A 137 -37.69 13.68 -19.52
C THR A 137 -36.59 13.71 -20.58
N ARG A 138 -36.91 14.14 -21.81
CA ARG A 138 -35.92 14.29 -22.89
C ARG A 138 -34.82 15.29 -22.55
N PHE A 139 -35.20 16.42 -21.96
CA PHE A 139 -34.24 17.45 -21.57
C PHE A 139 -33.38 17.00 -20.38
N ALA A 140 -33.98 16.32 -19.39
CA ALA A 140 -33.22 15.71 -18.29
C ALA A 140 -32.20 14.68 -18.80
N ILE A 141 -32.61 13.80 -19.73
CA ILE A 141 -31.70 12.83 -20.38
C ILE A 141 -30.57 13.56 -21.11
N CYS A 142 -30.87 14.65 -21.82
CA CYS A 142 -29.86 15.46 -22.51
C CYS A 142 -28.83 16.05 -21.53
N LEU A 143 -29.26 16.57 -20.38
CA LEU A 143 -28.35 17.09 -19.35
C LEU A 143 -27.49 15.99 -18.73
N CYS A 144 -28.07 14.82 -18.42
CA CYS A 144 -27.32 13.68 -17.91
C CYS A 144 -26.31 13.14 -18.95
N ALA A 145 -26.70 13.07 -20.22
CA ALA A 145 -25.81 12.69 -21.31
C ALA A 145 -24.67 13.71 -21.48
N GLY A 146 -24.95 15.01 -21.33
CA GLY A 146 -23.92 16.06 -21.31
C GLY A 146 -22.93 15.89 -20.16
N ALA A 147 -23.41 15.60 -18.94
CA ALA A 147 -22.54 15.30 -17.81
C ALA A 147 -21.66 14.05 -18.04
N ALA A 148 -22.23 13.00 -18.62
CA ALA A 148 -21.48 11.80 -19.00
C ALA A 148 -20.41 12.10 -20.07
N ALA A 149 -20.73 12.95 -21.05
CA ALA A 149 -19.77 13.39 -22.07
C ALA A 149 -18.63 14.22 -21.46
N ILE A 150 -18.92 15.10 -20.50
CA ILE A 150 -17.89 15.87 -19.76
C ILE A 150 -17.00 14.91 -18.97
N LEU A 151 -17.57 13.96 -18.23
CA LEU A 151 -16.78 12.96 -17.48
C LEU A 151 -15.89 12.13 -18.42
N PHE A 152 -16.41 11.72 -19.57
CA PHE A 152 -15.61 11.05 -20.59
C PHE A 152 -14.48 11.94 -21.10
N ALA A 153 -14.77 13.21 -21.40
CA ALA A 153 -13.76 14.18 -21.85
C ALA A 153 -12.66 14.41 -20.79
N LEU A 154 -13.03 14.56 -19.51
CA LEU A 154 -12.08 14.72 -18.40
C LEU A 154 -11.21 13.46 -18.22
N LYS A 155 -11.81 12.27 -18.32
CA LYS A 155 -11.04 11.01 -18.29
C LYS A 155 -10.06 10.91 -19.45
N THR A 156 -10.43 11.38 -20.65
CA THR A 156 -9.54 11.38 -21.81
C THR A 156 -8.52 12.52 -21.79
N TRP A 157 -8.76 13.58 -21.00
CA TRP A 157 -7.86 14.73 -20.88
C TRP A 157 -6.60 14.36 -20.11
N ASP A 158 -6.76 13.66 -19.00
CA ASP A 158 -5.66 13.09 -18.23
C ASP A 158 -6.04 11.67 -17.79
N ASN A 159 -5.44 10.70 -18.48
CA ASN A 159 -5.51 9.28 -18.14
C ASN A 159 -4.16 8.76 -17.61
N GLY A 160 -3.26 9.67 -17.26
CA GLY A 160 -1.96 9.29 -16.74
C GLY A 160 -2.08 8.65 -15.36
N GLU A 161 -1.03 7.92 -15.01
CA GLU A 161 -0.87 7.26 -13.72
C GLU A 161 0.39 7.71 -12.96
N SER A 162 1.12 8.71 -13.47
CA SER A 162 2.30 9.28 -12.82
C SER A 162 1.92 10.41 -11.87
N PHE A 163 2.80 10.86 -10.97
CA PHE A 163 2.50 12.03 -10.12
C PHE A 163 2.27 13.32 -10.92
N GLU A 164 2.94 13.48 -12.06
CA GLU A 164 2.77 14.61 -12.96
C GLU A 164 1.44 14.56 -13.73
N GLN A 165 1.00 13.34 -14.09
CA GLN A 165 -0.24 13.07 -14.82
C GLN A 165 -0.97 11.97 -14.06
N HIS A 166 -1.77 12.33 -13.05
CA HIS A 166 -2.42 11.39 -12.12
C HIS A 166 -3.95 11.36 -12.33
N GLY A 167 -4.43 11.75 -13.50
CA GLY A 167 -5.86 11.82 -13.79
C GLY A 167 -6.59 10.50 -13.65
N ALA A 168 -5.93 9.35 -13.89
CA ALA A 168 -6.52 8.04 -13.60
C ALA A 168 -6.83 7.86 -12.11
N TYR A 169 -5.90 8.26 -11.22
CA TYR A 169 -6.09 8.19 -9.77
C TYR A 169 -7.19 9.15 -9.30
N ASN A 170 -7.17 10.40 -9.76
CA ASN A 170 -8.21 11.36 -9.40
C ASN A 170 -9.59 10.94 -9.92
N PHE A 171 -9.67 10.40 -11.13
CA PHE A 171 -10.92 9.85 -11.65
C PHE A 171 -11.42 8.68 -10.80
N LEU A 172 -10.52 7.81 -10.34
CA LEU A 172 -10.86 6.70 -9.46
C LEU A 172 -11.44 7.20 -8.13
N VAL A 173 -10.71 8.07 -7.42
CA VAL A 173 -11.17 8.66 -6.15
C VAL A 173 -12.49 9.42 -6.35
N PHE A 174 -12.60 10.18 -7.45
CA PHE A 174 -13.82 10.87 -7.82
C PHE A 174 -15.01 9.91 -7.95
N MET A 175 -14.84 8.79 -8.64
CA MET A 175 -15.89 7.79 -8.83
C MET A 175 -16.26 7.08 -7.51
N VAL A 176 -15.26 6.76 -6.68
CA VAL A 176 -15.44 6.15 -5.36
C VAL A 176 -16.28 7.01 -4.43
N ILE A 177 -16.18 8.34 -4.54
CA ILE A 177 -17.01 9.25 -3.73
C ILE A 177 -18.34 9.53 -4.43
N THR A 178 -18.31 9.88 -5.72
CA THR A 178 -19.49 10.36 -6.47
C THR A 178 -20.57 9.29 -6.58
N VAL A 179 -20.21 8.05 -6.94
CA VAL A 179 -21.20 7.00 -7.20
C VAL A 179 -21.97 6.61 -5.93
N PRO A 180 -21.33 6.26 -4.80
CA PRO A 180 -22.05 5.94 -3.58
C PRO A 180 -22.84 7.13 -3.02
N LEU A 181 -22.26 8.34 -3.05
CA LEU A 181 -22.92 9.54 -2.56
C LEU A 181 -24.21 9.85 -3.35
N ASN A 182 -24.13 9.85 -4.68
CA ASN A 182 -25.30 10.10 -5.51
C ASN A 182 -26.31 8.96 -5.42
N GLY A 183 -25.87 7.70 -5.34
CA GLY A 183 -26.75 6.55 -5.10
C GLY A 183 -27.54 6.69 -3.79
N LEU A 184 -26.88 7.12 -2.71
CA LEU A 184 -27.51 7.38 -1.42
C LEU A 184 -28.51 8.54 -1.51
N ILE A 185 -28.14 9.66 -2.12
CA ILE A 185 -29.04 10.83 -2.29
C ILE A 185 -30.27 10.45 -3.09
N GLN A 186 -30.12 9.75 -4.21
CA GLN A 186 -31.25 9.30 -5.03
C GLN A 186 -32.15 8.33 -4.25
N SER A 187 -31.56 7.42 -3.46
CA SER A 187 -32.32 6.51 -2.59
C SER A 187 -33.12 7.28 -1.54
N ILE A 188 -32.53 8.28 -0.89
CA ILE A 188 -33.21 9.17 0.07
C ILE A 188 -34.36 9.92 -0.62
N MET A 189 -34.13 10.45 -1.83
CA MET A 189 -35.16 11.16 -2.59
C MET A 189 -36.32 10.25 -3.00
N LEU A 190 -36.04 9.02 -3.40
CA LEU A 190 -37.05 8.01 -3.70
C LEU A 190 -37.85 7.64 -2.44
N CYS A 191 -37.20 7.43 -1.31
CA CYS A 191 -37.85 7.22 -0.02
C CYS A 191 -38.75 8.40 0.36
N HIS A 192 -38.28 9.63 0.22
CA HIS A 192 -39.06 10.84 0.48
C HIS A 192 -40.32 10.91 -0.40
N ARG A 193 -40.22 10.55 -1.68
CA ARG A 193 -41.36 10.53 -2.62
C ARG A 193 -42.38 9.42 -2.31
N LYS A 194 -41.93 8.28 -1.80
CA LYS A 194 -42.78 7.10 -1.57
C LYS A 194 -43.41 7.06 -0.16
N MET A 195 -42.79 7.71 0.82
CA MET A 195 -43.23 7.68 2.22
C MET A 195 -44.05 8.92 2.58
N LYS A 196 -44.97 8.79 3.54
CA LYS A 196 -45.62 9.96 4.17
C LYS A 196 -44.53 10.81 4.86
N PRO A 197 -44.56 12.16 4.80
CA PRO A 197 -43.50 13.01 5.37
C PRO A 197 -43.13 12.69 6.82
N SER A 198 -44.13 12.42 7.68
CA SER A 198 -43.90 12.03 9.08
C SER A 198 -43.14 10.70 9.23
N LYS A 199 -43.41 9.72 8.36
CA LYS A 199 -42.68 8.44 8.35
C LYS A 199 -41.27 8.61 7.81
N PHE A 200 -41.09 9.41 6.76
CA PHE A 200 -39.78 9.74 6.20
C PHE A 200 -38.89 10.43 7.25
N HIS A 201 -39.38 11.47 7.92
CA HIS A 201 -38.61 12.15 8.96
C HIS A 201 -38.21 11.20 10.09
N ARG A 202 -39.13 10.37 10.59
CA ARG A 202 -38.80 9.35 11.61
C ARG A 202 -37.73 8.37 11.12
N PHE A 203 -37.86 7.87 9.89
CA PHE A 203 -36.88 6.97 9.28
C PHE A 203 -35.50 7.63 9.16
N MET A 204 -35.44 8.88 8.66
CA MET A 204 -34.19 9.62 8.53
C MET A 204 -33.56 9.91 9.89
N THR A 205 -34.33 10.36 10.87
CA THR A 205 -33.84 10.60 12.24
C THR A 205 -33.28 9.33 12.87
N LEU A 206 -33.99 8.20 12.77
CA LEU A 206 -33.52 6.92 13.28
C LEU A 206 -32.27 6.41 12.54
N SER A 207 -32.22 6.59 11.21
CA SER A 207 -31.07 6.17 10.40
C SER A 207 -29.82 6.99 10.73
N VAL A 208 -29.96 8.32 10.83
CA VAL A 208 -28.87 9.23 11.23
C VAL A 208 -28.43 8.92 12.65
N ALA A 209 -29.36 8.83 13.61
CA ALA A 209 -29.03 8.52 15.00
C ALA A 209 -28.33 7.15 15.14
N GLY A 210 -28.83 6.12 14.45
CA GLY A 210 -28.24 4.78 14.45
C GLY A 210 -26.85 4.74 13.82
N THR A 211 -26.65 5.43 12.69
CA THR A 211 -25.35 5.53 12.03
C THR A 211 -24.35 6.29 12.90
N THR A 212 -24.73 7.46 13.43
CA THR A 212 -23.88 8.26 14.32
C THR A 212 -23.50 7.50 15.59
N LEU A 213 -24.44 6.78 16.20
CA LEU A 213 -24.17 5.95 17.37
C LEU A 213 -23.19 4.82 17.02
N THR A 214 -23.43 4.10 15.93
CA THR A 214 -22.56 2.99 15.49
C THR A 214 -21.15 3.48 15.18
N THR A 215 -21.03 4.56 14.39
CA THR A 215 -19.74 5.17 14.07
C THR A 215 -19.01 5.64 15.31
N THR A 216 -19.70 6.31 16.24
CA THR A 216 -19.11 6.76 17.51
C THR A 216 -18.61 5.56 18.33
N LEU A 217 -19.41 4.50 18.47
CA LEU A 217 -19.02 3.30 19.21
C LEU A 217 -17.79 2.62 18.58
N LEU A 218 -17.76 2.50 17.24
CA LEU A 218 -16.62 1.94 16.52
C LEU A 218 -15.37 2.82 16.66
N LEU A 219 -15.50 4.14 16.54
CA LEU A 219 -14.39 5.07 16.75
C LEU A 219 -13.84 4.98 18.17
N VAL A 220 -14.71 4.92 19.18
CA VAL A 220 -14.31 4.74 20.59
C VAL A 220 -13.61 3.39 20.79
N TYR A 221 -14.14 2.31 20.21
CA TYR A 221 -13.51 0.99 20.25
C TYR A 221 -12.13 0.99 19.59
N TYR A 222 -12.01 1.51 18.37
CA TYR A 222 -10.74 1.54 17.66
C TYR A 222 -9.72 2.47 18.29
N HIS A 223 -10.17 3.59 18.86
CA HIS A 223 -9.32 4.46 19.67
C HIS A 223 -8.80 3.73 20.91
N SER A 224 -9.64 2.96 21.61
CA SER A 224 -9.23 2.25 22.82
C SER A 224 -8.21 1.14 22.57
N ILE A 225 -8.30 0.45 21.43
CA ILE A 225 -7.36 -0.64 21.07
C ILE A 225 -6.15 -0.16 20.25
N TRP A 226 -6.10 1.12 19.86
CA TRP A 226 -4.99 1.64 19.07
C TRP A 226 -3.65 1.48 19.80
N GLY A 227 -3.64 1.76 21.11
CA GLY A 227 -2.47 1.61 21.97
C GLY A 227 -2.18 0.17 22.40
N SER A 228 -3.03 -0.81 22.07
CA SER A 228 -2.90 -2.21 22.51
C SER A 228 -2.08 -3.02 21.53
N GLY A 229 -1.14 -3.81 22.04
CA GLY A 229 -0.27 -4.73 21.30
C GLY A 229 -0.42 -6.18 21.72
N ALA A 230 0.57 -6.99 21.35
CA ALA A 230 0.57 -8.42 21.62
C ALA A 230 0.61 -8.68 23.12
N ASN A 231 -0.05 -9.76 23.55
CA ASN A 231 -0.04 -10.25 24.94
C ASN A 231 -0.41 -9.17 25.99
N GLY A 232 -1.26 -8.20 25.63
CA GLY A 232 -1.72 -7.13 26.52
C GLY A 232 -0.72 -5.98 26.71
N ALA A 233 0.37 -5.96 25.94
CA ALA A 233 1.27 -4.81 25.89
C ALA A 233 0.51 -3.55 25.48
N HIS A 234 0.90 -2.40 26.01
CA HIS A 234 0.23 -1.13 25.73
C HIS A 234 1.22 0.03 25.64
N LEU A 235 0.91 0.98 24.76
CA LEU A 235 1.66 2.23 24.65
C LEU A 235 1.58 2.99 25.99
N MET A 236 2.72 3.15 26.64
CA MET A 236 2.83 3.97 27.85
C MET A 236 2.95 5.46 27.48
N HIS A 237 2.51 6.35 28.37
CA HIS A 237 2.68 7.79 28.29
C HIS A 237 3.35 8.32 29.57
N GLY A 238 3.95 9.52 29.55
CA GLY A 238 4.52 10.15 30.74
C GLY A 238 6.02 9.87 30.97
N THR A 239 6.40 9.42 32.17
CA THR A 239 7.79 9.16 32.54
C THR A 239 8.01 7.71 32.96
N LEU A 240 9.14 7.12 32.56
CA LEU A 240 9.56 5.78 32.99
C LEU A 240 10.95 5.90 33.63
N ALA A 241 11.05 5.50 34.91
CA ALA A 241 12.28 5.61 35.69
C ALA A 241 12.92 7.03 35.63
N GLY A 242 12.09 8.07 35.71
CA GLY A 242 12.52 9.47 35.64
C GLY A 242 12.87 9.99 34.24
N THR A 243 12.85 9.13 33.22
CA THR A 243 13.04 9.53 31.82
C THR A 243 11.70 9.88 31.19
N GLN A 244 11.58 11.09 30.62
CA GLN A 244 10.38 11.46 29.86
C GLN A 244 10.29 10.59 28.61
N LEU A 245 9.19 9.85 28.54
CA LEU A 245 8.86 9.06 27.38
C LEU A 245 8.38 10.01 26.27
N CYS A 246 8.88 9.85 25.03
CA CYS A 246 8.32 10.56 23.87
C CYS A 246 6.79 10.48 23.84
N GLU A 247 6.12 11.61 23.87
CA GLU A 247 4.66 11.64 23.79
C GLU A 247 4.23 11.59 22.33
N TRP A 248 3.23 10.77 22.05
CA TRP A 248 2.58 10.80 20.75
C TRP A 248 1.71 12.07 20.68
N SER A 249 2.07 13.00 19.79
CA SER A 249 1.41 14.31 19.64
C SER A 249 0.31 14.35 18.56
N GLY A 250 -0.20 13.19 18.14
CA GLY A 250 -1.15 13.10 17.02
C GLY A 250 -2.58 12.75 17.41
N PHE A 251 -3.55 13.38 16.73
CA PHE A 251 -4.95 12.95 16.74
C PHE A 251 -5.12 11.83 15.70
N ASN A 252 -4.92 10.57 16.10
CA ASN A 252 -5.13 9.43 15.21
C ASN A 252 -6.60 9.00 15.26
N VAL A 253 -7.39 9.45 14.28
CA VAL A 253 -8.76 8.96 14.11
C VAL A 253 -8.70 7.77 13.17
N PRO A 254 -9.03 6.55 13.63
CA PRO A 254 -8.98 5.35 12.81
C PRO A 254 -10.20 5.28 11.87
N VAL A 255 -10.44 6.34 11.07
CA VAL A 255 -11.59 6.42 10.15
C VAL A 255 -11.55 5.27 9.14
N VAL A 256 -10.36 4.89 8.69
CA VAL A 256 -10.16 3.77 7.76
C VAL A 256 -10.54 2.43 8.41
N ASP A 257 -10.49 2.31 9.73
CA ASP A 257 -10.90 1.09 10.45
C ASP A 257 -12.43 0.94 10.49
N LEU A 258 -13.19 2.01 10.27
CA LEU A 258 -14.65 1.94 10.18
C LEU A 258 -15.12 1.15 8.96
N LEU A 259 -14.27 0.99 7.96
CA LEU A 259 -14.55 0.21 6.76
C LEU A 259 -14.34 -1.29 7.06
N PRO A 260 -15.40 -2.12 6.95
CA PRO A 260 -15.25 -3.57 7.05
C PRO A 260 -14.26 -4.10 6.01
N ASN A 261 -13.61 -5.22 6.32
CA ASN A 261 -12.81 -5.94 5.34
C ASN A 261 -13.64 -6.24 4.09
N TYR A 262 -13.00 -6.20 2.93
CA TYR A 262 -13.58 -6.42 1.61
C TYR A 262 -14.56 -5.35 1.13
N ILE A 263 -14.89 -4.34 1.93
CA ILE A 263 -15.82 -3.29 1.47
C ILE A 263 -15.21 -2.42 0.38
N GLN A 264 -13.89 -2.29 0.32
CA GLN A 264 -13.24 -1.58 -0.78
C GLN A 264 -13.14 -2.46 -2.03
N ASN A 265 -13.34 -3.78 -1.93
CA ASN A 265 -13.18 -4.70 -3.06
C ASN A 265 -14.34 -4.77 -4.05
N PHE A 266 -15.52 -4.22 -3.72
CA PHE A 266 -16.66 -4.31 -4.63
C PHE A 266 -16.37 -3.66 -6.00
N TRP A 267 -15.38 -2.77 -6.06
CA TRP A 267 -14.98 -2.06 -7.28
C TRP A 267 -13.52 -2.29 -7.68
N THR A 268 -12.65 -2.78 -6.80
CA THR A 268 -11.23 -3.00 -7.14
C THR A 268 -11.04 -4.26 -7.96
N GLY A 269 -11.72 -5.37 -7.65
CA GLY A 269 -11.63 -6.62 -8.40
C GLY A 269 -11.54 -7.85 -7.51
N ARG A 270 -11.03 -8.96 -8.07
CA ARG A 270 -10.84 -10.22 -7.32
C ARG A 270 -9.54 -10.14 -6.50
N LEU A 271 -9.63 -10.53 -5.23
CA LEU A 271 -8.46 -10.74 -4.34
C LEU A 271 -7.84 -12.14 -4.42
N SER A 272 -8.34 -12.99 -5.33
CA SER A 272 -7.78 -14.32 -5.56
C SER A 272 -7.12 -14.36 -6.91
N CYS A 273 -5.97 -15.04 -6.97
CA CYS A 273 -5.34 -15.35 -8.23
C CYS A 273 -6.14 -16.41 -8.98
N PRO A 274 -6.32 -16.24 -10.31
CA PRO A 274 -6.91 -17.27 -11.12
C PRO A 274 -6.01 -18.51 -11.08
N ALA A 275 -6.58 -19.66 -10.72
CA ALA A 275 -5.83 -20.91 -10.73
C ALA A 275 -5.32 -21.18 -12.15
N VAL A 276 -4.00 -21.36 -12.31
CA VAL A 276 -3.44 -21.86 -13.56
C VAL A 276 -3.77 -23.35 -13.64
N THR A 277 -4.59 -23.70 -14.62
CA THR A 277 -4.93 -25.08 -14.96
C THR A 277 -4.27 -25.44 -16.28
N GLY A 278 -4.08 -26.73 -16.56
CA GLY A 278 -3.46 -27.17 -17.81
C GLY A 278 -1.95 -27.46 -17.74
N ILE A 279 -1.30 -27.24 -16.59
CA ILE A 279 0.11 -27.57 -16.37
C ILE A 279 0.34 -28.16 -14.99
N GLU A 280 1.04 -29.29 -14.95
CA GLU A 280 1.68 -29.85 -13.78
C GLU A 280 3.19 -29.80 -14.03
N ALA A 281 3.89 -28.98 -13.25
CA ALA A 281 5.34 -28.89 -13.32
C ALA A 281 5.94 -28.91 -11.93
N GLU A 282 7.06 -29.63 -11.81
CA GLU A 282 7.83 -29.81 -10.59
C GLU A 282 9.31 -29.68 -10.92
N TRP A 283 10.05 -29.02 -10.02
CA TRP A 283 11.50 -28.99 -10.07
C TRP A 283 12.03 -29.63 -8.79
N SER A 284 12.51 -30.88 -8.91
CA SER A 284 12.91 -31.66 -7.76
C SER A 284 14.16 -31.06 -7.08
N HIS A 285 14.33 -31.37 -5.80
CA HIS A 285 15.52 -30.99 -5.04
C HIS A 285 16.83 -31.50 -5.68
N ASP A 286 16.78 -32.62 -6.39
CA ASP A 286 17.97 -33.22 -7.01
C ASP A 286 18.40 -32.51 -8.29
N GLY A 287 17.55 -31.74 -8.97
CA GLY A 287 17.90 -31.30 -10.32
C GLY A 287 16.79 -31.31 -11.34
N ILE A 288 15.84 -32.21 -11.17
CA ILE A 288 15.07 -32.76 -12.28
C ILE A 288 13.81 -31.91 -12.47
N LEU A 289 13.73 -31.25 -13.61
CA LEU A 289 12.54 -30.57 -14.08
C LEU A 289 11.62 -31.58 -14.78
N THR A 290 10.37 -31.64 -14.34
CA THR A 290 9.30 -32.36 -15.02
C THR A 290 8.19 -31.39 -15.41
N ILE A 291 7.70 -31.49 -16.65
CA ILE A 291 6.60 -30.69 -17.17
C ILE A 291 5.58 -31.61 -17.85
N HIS A 292 4.34 -31.54 -17.37
CA HIS A 292 3.18 -32.26 -17.90
C HIS A 292 2.10 -31.26 -18.29
N CYS A 293 1.88 -31.08 -19.58
CA CYS A 293 0.78 -30.28 -20.09
C CYS A 293 -0.50 -31.12 -20.10
N LEU A 294 -1.54 -30.68 -19.41
CA LEU A 294 -2.79 -31.44 -19.24
C LEU A 294 -3.80 -31.18 -20.37
N ASN A 295 -3.61 -30.11 -21.17
CA ASN A 295 -4.51 -29.78 -22.27
C ASN A 295 -4.30 -30.71 -23.48
N GLU A 296 -5.32 -31.48 -23.84
CA GLU A 296 -5.27 -32.39 -24.99
C GLU A 296 -5.15 -31.67 -26.34
N ALA A 297 -5.73 -30.47 -26.48
CA ALA A 297 -5.57 -29.68 -27.70
C ALA A 297 -4.12 -29.23 -27.90
N PHE A 298 -3.43 -28.88 -26.81
CA PHE A 298 -2.00 -28.57 -26.85
C PHE A 298 -1.18 -29.79 -27.27
N LYS A 299 -1.43 -30.97 -26.66
CA LYS A 299 -0.75 -32.23 -27.04
C LYS A 299 -0.96 -32.60 -28.51
N GLN A 300 -2.18 -32.41 -29.03
CA GLN A 300 -2.53 -32.73 -30.42
C GLN A 300 -1.95 -31.72 -31.43
N SER A 301 -1.67 -30.49 -31.00
CA SER A 301 -1.15 -29.44 -31.88
C SER A 301 0.31 -29.67 -32.34
N GLY A 302 1.04 -30.59 -31.70
CA GLY A 302 2.45 -30.84 -31.97
C GLY A 302 3.40 -29.78 -31.40
N HIS A 303 2.89 -28.74 -30.72
CA HIS A 303 3.72 -27.80 -29.97
C HIS A 303 4.38 -28.51 -28.79
N GLN A 304 5.65 -28.17 -28.53
CA GLN A 304 6.40 -28.68 -27.41
C GLN A 304 6.30 -27.71 -26.23
N PRO A 305 6.17 -28.21 -24.98
CA PRO A 305 6.35 -27.36 -23.81
C PRO A 305 7.73 -26.73 -23.82
N THR A 306 7.86 -25.58 -23.17
CA THR A 306 9.12 -24.85 -23.04
C THR A 306 9.35 -24.44 -21.60
N TYR A 307 10.60 -24.26 -21.22
CA TYR A 307 10.94 -23.65 -19.94
C TYR A 307 11.90 -22.49 -20.14
N HIS A 308 11.75 -21.49 -19.29
CA HIS A 308 12.53 -20.27 -19.29
C HIS A 308 13.43 -20.29 -18.07
N ILE A 309 14.73 -20.29 -18.29
CA ILE A 309 15.72 -20.09 -17.22
C ILE A 309 15.79 -18.60 -16.93
N LEU A 310 15.50 -18.24 -15.68
CA LEU A 310 15.62 -16.86 -15.22
C LEU A 310 17.07 -16.57 -14.84
N PRO A 311 17.59 -15.37 -15.14
CA PRO A 311 19.00 -15.07 -14.91
C PRO A 311 19.32 -14.91 -13.42
N ASP A 312 20.53 -15.31 -13.02
CA ASP A 312 21.11 -14.93 -11.73
C ASP A 312 21.42 -13.43 -11.72
N THR A 313 20.82 -12.70 -10.79
CA THR A 313 20.94 -11.25 -10.65
C THR A 313 22.04 -10.83 -9.69
N ARG A 314 22.62 -11.74 -8.90
CA ARG A 314 23.70 -11.43 -7.95
C ARG A 314 24.92 -10.74 -8.58
N PRO A 315 25.43 -11.16 -9.76
CA PRO A 315 26.62 -10.54 -10.35
C PRO A 315 26.33 -9.21 -11.06
N TRP A 316 25.08 -8.74 -11.11
CA TRP A 316 24.73 -7.56 -11.88
C TRP A 316 25.17 -6.28 -11.17
N PRO A 317 25.68 -5.28 -11.90
CA PRO A 317 26.02 -3.98 -11.33
C PRO A 317 24.76 -3.22 -10.90
N ALA A 318 24.89 -2.29 -9.94
CA ALA A 318 23.78 -1.46 -9.47
C ALA A 318 23.07 -0.69 -10.59
N SER A 319 23.82 -0.22 -11.60
CA SER A 319 23.28 0.48 -12.78
C SER A 319 22.36 -0.39 -13.64
N GLU A 320 22.40 -1.72 -13.48
CA GLU A 320 21.49 -2.65 -14.14
C GLU A 320 20.27 -3.03 -13.32
N LYS A 321 20.28 -2.76 -12.03
CA LYS A 321 19.16 -3.01 -11.11
C LYS A 321 18.34 -1.77 -10.80
N VAL A 322 18.39 -0.78 -11.71
CA VAL A 322 17.66 0.47 -11.57
C VAL A 322 16.20 0.28 -12.00
N LEU A 323 15.31 0.89 -11.22
CA LEU A 323 13.89 1.07 -11.48
C LEU A 323 13.57 1.30 -12.97
N HIS A 324 12.47 0.71 -13.47
CA HIS A 324 11.96 0.80 -14.86
C HIS A 324 12.80 0.13 -15.96
N THR A 325 14.07 -0.18 -15.72
CA THR A 325 14.91 -0.90 -16.70
C THR A 325 15.22 -2.33 -16.31
N TYR A 326 15.09 -2.63 -15.01
CA TYR A 326 15.46 -3.92 -14.47
C TYR A 326 14.62 -5.07 -15.05
N ASN A 327 13.29 -4.91 -15.11
CA ASN A 327 12.39 -5.90 -15.70
C ASN A 327 12.72 -6.22 -17.16
N LYS A 328 13.04 -5.20 -17.96
CA LYS A 328 13.43 -5.37 -19.37
C LYS A 328 14.72 -6.18 -19.49
N LYS A 329 15.73 -5.84 -18.69
CA LYS A 329 17.01 -6.57 -18.65
C LYS A 329 16.85 -8.02 -18.20
N ILE A 330 15.94 -8.29 -17.26
CA ILE A 330 15.59 -9.66 -16.86
C ILE A 330 15.03 -10.41 -18.06
N VAL A 331 13.99 -9.88 -18.70
CA VAL A 331 13.34 -10.53 -19.84
C VAL A 331 14.29 -10.74 -21.02
N GLU A 332 15.15 -9.76 -21.32
CA GLU A 332 16.19 -9.87 -22.37
C GLU A 332 17.19 -11.00 -22.12
N ARG A 333 17.43 -11.36 -20.85
CA ARG A 333 18.40 -12.39 -20.44
C ARG A 333 17.78 -13.74 -20.12
N ILE A 334 16.46 -13.87 -20.26
CA ILE A 334 15.78 -15.16 -20.13
C ILE A 334 16.27 -16.11 -21.23
N LYS A 335 16.74 -17.30 -20.85
CA LYS A 335 17.09 -18.36 -21.81
C LYS A 335 15.88 -19.27 -21.99
N LYS A 336 15.28 -19.22 -23.18
CA LYS A 336 14.18 -20.11 -23.57
C LYS A 336 14.73 -21.46 -24.05
N MET A 337 14.21 -22.54 -23.48
CA MET A 337 14.60 -23.92 -23.76
C MET A 337 13.37 -24.75 -24.11
N ASN A 338 13.51 -25.68 -25.06
CA ASN A 338 12.46 -26.65 -25.38
C ASN A 338 12.49 -27.81 -24.38
N TYR A 339 11.32 -28.30 -23.96
CA TYR A 339 11.18 -29.44 -23.07
C TYR A 339 10.66 -30.65 -23.85
N ASN A 340 11.46 -31.72 -23.89
CA ASN A 340 11.11 -32.97 -24.58
C ASN A 340 10.94 -34.15 -23.60
N GLU A 341 11.72 -34.13 -22.52
CA GLU A 341 11.81 -35.18 -21.52
C GLU A 341 12.27 -34.55 -20.19
N PRO A 342 12.21 -35.26 -19.05
CA PRO A 342 12.74 -34.75 -17.80
C PRO A 342 14.18 -34.24 -17.94
N VAL A 343 14.43 -32.98 -17.58
CA VAL A 343 15.74 -32.33 -17.77
C VAL A 343 16.41 -32.12 -16.42
N PHE A 344 17.68 -32.47 -16.32
CA PHE A 344 18.51 -32.15 -15.16
C PHE A 344 19.08 -30.73 -15.29
N ILE A 345 18.63 -29.81 -14.43
CA ILE A 345 19.10 -28.42 -14.40
C ILE A 345 19.89 -28.24 -13.10
N ASN A 346 21.22 -28.14 -13.19
CA ASN A 346 22.09 -27.94 -12.03
C ASN A 346 23.18 -26.89 -12.31
N GLU A 347 22.86 -25.91 -13.16
CA GLU A 347 23.76 -24.78 -13.38
C GLU A 347 23.80 -23.92 -12.12
N GLU A 348 25.00 -23.50 -11.74
CA GLU A 348 25.24 -22.65 -10.58
C GLU A 348 24.49 -21.32 -10.73
N GLY A 349 23.82 -20.90 -9.66
CA GLY A 349 23.08 -19.65 -9.59
C GLY A 349 21.69 -19.64 -10.23
N ILE A 350 21.23 -20.72 -10.87
CA ILE A 350 19.83 -20.83 -11.27
C ILE A 350 18.99 -21.28 -10.07
N GLU A 351 18.17 -20.37 -9.55
CA GLU A 351 17.25 -20.65 -8.43
C GLU A 351 15.77 -20.56 -8.82
N SER A 352 15.48 -20.12 -10.05
CA SER A 352 14.11 -20.00 -10.54
C SER A 352 13.99 -20.22 -12.05
N ILE A 353 12.87 -20.83 -12.44
CA ILE A 353 12.50 -21.09 -13.84
C ILE A 353 11.00 -20.87 -14.03
N VAL A 354 10.58 -20.66 -15.29
CA VAL A 354 9.16 -20.66 -15.67
C VAL A 354 8.91 -21.84 -16.61
N ALA A 355 8.08 -22.79 -16.20
CA ALA A 355 7.58 -23.85 -17.06
C ALA A 355 6.37 -23.34 -17.86
N ASN A 356 6.31 -23.63 -19.16
CA ASN A 356 5.26 -23.15 -20.06
C ASN A 356 4.72 -24.32 -20.89
N CYS A 357 3.39 -24.40 -20.96
CA CYS A 357 2.69 -25.25 -21.91
C CYS A 357 2.10 -24.37 -23.03
N GLU A 358 1.22 -23.44 -22.69
CA GLU A 358 0.56 -22.54 -23.65
C GLU A 358 0.91 -21.08 -23.33
N GLU A 359 0.51 -20.14 -24.19
CA GLU A 359 0.78 -18.70 -24.04
C GLU A 359 0.40 -18.16 -22.65
N ASN A 360 -0.70 -18.67 -22.07
CA ASN A 360 -1.20 -18.25 -20.76
C ASN A 360 -1.21 -19.37 -19.71
N VAL A 361 -0.52 -20.50 -19.98
CA VAL A 361 -0.47 -21.66 -19.09
C VAL A 361 0.98 -21.91 -18.71
N SER A 362 1.38 -21.31 -17.60
CA SER A 362 2.75 -21.32 -17.12
C SER A 362 2.83 -21.30 -15.60
N LYS A 363 3.94 -21.79 -15.06
CA LYS A 363 4.17 -21.96 -13.62
C LYS A 363 5.60 -21.57 -13.28
N VAL A 364 5.77 -20.70 -12.29
CA VAL A 364 7.08 -20.41 -11.69
C VAL A 364 7.46 -21.55 -10.75
N LEU A 365 8.69 -22.03 -10.90
CA LEU A 365 9.28 -23.05 -10.04
C LEU A 365 10.54 -22.44 -9.42
N ILE A 366 10.68 -22.63 -8.11
CA ILE A 366 11.79 -22.12 -7.31
C ILE A 366 12.51 -23.31 -6.71
N ARG A 367 13.84 -23.27 -6.74
CA ARG A 367 14.70 -24.28 -6.12
C ARG A 367 15.93 -23.64 -5.50
N VAL A 368 16.00 -23.67 -4.18
CA VAL A 368 17.23 -23.36 -3.43
C VAL A 368 17.99 -24.64 -3.16
N THR A 369 19.22 -24.72 -3.67
CA THR A 369 20.13 -25.85 -3.43
C THR A 369 21.24 -25.45 -2.48
N ARG A 370 21.72 -26.43 -1.70
CA ARG A 370 22.86 -26.24 -0.81
C ARG A 370 24.15 -26.09 -1.63
N ASP A 371 24.77 -24.92 -1.56
CA ASP A 371 25.98 -24.58 -2.28
C ASP A 371 27.24 -24.92 -1.46
N LEU A 372 28.09 -25.79 -2.00
CA LEU A 372 29.32 -26.22 -1.32
C LEU A 372 30.36 -25.11 -1.22
N SER A 373 30.42 -24.20 -2.20
CA SER A 373 31.35 -23.06 -2.19
C SER A 373 31.06 -22.11 -1.03
N VAL A 374 29.77 -21.88 -0.76
CA VAL A 374 29.26 -21.09 0.36
C VAL A 374 29.64 -21.74 1.69
N LEU A 375 29.49 -23.07 1.80
CA LEU A 375 29.91 -23.79 3.02
C LEU A 375 31.41 -23.68 3.26
N ASP A 376 32.22 -23.74 2.21
CA ASP A 376 33.67 -23.65 2.35
C ASP A 376 34.10 -22.25 2.80
N ARG A 377 33.42 -21.19 2.31
CA ARG A 377 33.57 -19.82 2.82
C ARG A 377 33.22 -19.74 4.31
N VAL A 378 32.06 -20.26 4.72
CA VAL A 378 31.62 -20.25 6.13
C VAL A 378 32.62 -20.99 7.02
N LYS A 379 33.05 -22.20 6.63
CA LYS A 379 34.07 -22.97 7.36
C LYS A 379 35.38 -22.21 7.50
N ALA A 380 35.82 -21.49 6.46
CA ALA A 380 37.05 -20.70 6.51
C ALA A 380 36.94 -19.56 7.54
N VAL A 381 35.81 -18.85 7.58
CA VAL A 381 35.56 -17.79 8.57
C VAL A 381 35.46 -18.37 9.99
N GLU A 382 34.78 -19.50 10.15
CA GLU A 382 34.67 -20.18 11.45
C GLU A 382 36.01 -20.68 11.96
N LYS A 383 36.84 -21.25 11.09
CA LYS A 383 38.21 -21.66 11.43
C LYS A 383 39.04 -20.48 11.92
N ALA A 384 39.05 -19.37 11.17
CA ALA A 384 39.77 -18.16 11.57
C ALA A 384 39.27 -17.60 12.91
N ARG A 385 37.96 -17.65 13.16
CA ARG A 385 37.36 -17.23 14.43
C ARG A 385 37.75 -18.18 15.58
N GLN A 386 37.78 -19.48 15.34
CA GLN A 386 38.17 -20.47 16.34
C GLN A 386 39.64 -20.31 16.71
N GLU A 387 40.53 -20.13 15.74
CA GLU A 387 41.95 -19.86 15.97
C GLU A 387 42.14 -18.61 16.85
N LYS A 388 41.39 -17.53 16.60
CA LYS A 388 41.40 -16.34 17.45
C LYS A 388 40.83 -16.61 18.85
N ALA A 389 39.77 -17.40 18.96
CA ALA A 389 39.15 -17.74 20.23
C ALA A 389 40.06 -18.61 21.12
N ASP A 390 40.80 -19.53 20.52
CA ASP A 390 41.78 -20.39 21.19
C ASP A 390 42.93 -19.57 21.78
N THR A 391 43.34 -18.45 21.13
CA THR A 391 44.35 -17.55 21.71
C THR A 391 43.87 -16.83 22.98
N VAL A 392 42.56 -16.67 23.18
CA VAL A 392 41.97 -15.97 24.34
C VAL A 392 41.38 -16.95 25.37
N ASN A 393 41.39 -18.25 25.09
CA ASN A 393 40.77 -19.30 25.91
C ASN A 393 39.27 -19.04 26.19
N VAL A 394 38.55 -18.50 25.20
CA VAL A 394 37.11 -18.20 25.28
C VAL A 394 36.39 -18.96 24.19
N LYS A 395 35.47 -19.86 24.55
CA LYS A 395 34.64 -20.55 23.57
C LYS A 395 33.74 -19.54 22.83
N PRO A 396 33.77 -19.47 21.49
CA PRO A 396 32.94 -18.52 20.76
C PRO A 396 31.45 -18.84 20.97
N PRO A 397 30.59 -17.84 21.23
CA PRO A 397 29.16 -18.08 21.36
C PRO A 397 28.57 -18.59 20.05
N ARG A 398 27.58 -19.48 20.15
CA ARG A 398 26.80 -19.94 18.99
C ARG A 398 26.10 -18.74 18.36
N LYS A 399 26.24 -18.61 17.04
CA LYS A 399 25.55 -17.59 16.25
C LYS A 399 24.07 -17.94 16.14
N PRO A 400 23.13 -17.01 16.42
CA PRO A 400 21.72 -17.21 16.13
C PRO A 400 21.47 -17.08 14.63
N ASN A 401 20.41 -17.71 14.14
CA ASN A 401 19.86 -17.41 12.81
C ASN A 401 19.08 -16.09 12.89
N VAL A 402 19.14 -15.29 11.82
CA VAL A 402 18.49 -13.98 11.75
C VAL A 402 17.58 -13.93 10.54
N MET A 403 16.30 -13.63 10.76
CA MET A 403 15.31 -13.40 9.71
C MET A 403 14.78 -11.99 9.84
N VAL A 404 14.85 -11.22 8.75
CA VAL A 404 14.28 -9.89 8.62
C VAL A 404 13.12 -9.97 7.64
N LEU A 405 11.91 -9.66 8.10
CA LEU A 405 10.74 -9.50 7.26
C LEU A 405 10.39 -8.02 7.21
N PHE A 406 10.63 -7.39 6.06
CA PHE A 406 10.24 -6.02 5.79
C PHE A 406 8.89 -6.03 5.07
N MET A 407 7.91 -5.32 5.62
CA MET A 407 6.57 -5.21 5.05
C MET A 407 6.33 -3.76 4.68
N ASP A 408 6.32 -3.46 3.39
CA ASP A 408 6.26 -2.08 2.93
C ASP A 408 4.89 -1.44 3.17
N ALA A 409 4.91 -0.16 3.56
CA ALA A 409 3.74 0.66 3.86
C ALA A 409 2.73 0.03 4.84
N VAL A 410 3.16 -0.91 5.69
CA VAL A 410 2.32 -1.50 6.74
C VAL A 410 2.54 -0.79 8.07
N SER A 411 1.55 0.00 8.48
CA SER A 411 1.52 0.52 9.85
C SER A 411 1.24 -0.59 10.87
N ARG A 412 1.68 -0.39 12.12
CA ARG A 412 1.35 -1.26 13.25
C ARG A 412 -0.16 -1.55 13.34
N ARG A 413 -1.00 -0.53 13.15
CA ARG A 413 -2.45 -0.70 13.22
C ARG A 413 -2.99 -1.54 12.06
N GLN A 414 -2.49 -1.34 10.86
CA GLN A 414 -2.84 -2.19 9.71
C GLN A 414 -2.42 -3.64 9.94
N PHE A 415 -1.23 -3.90 10.52
CA PHE A 415 -0.79 -5.26 10.85
C PHE A 415 -1.82 -5.99 11.73
N TYR A 416 -2.25 -5.41 12.85
CA TYR A 416 -3.26 -6.05 13.71
C TYR A 416 -4.65 -6.18 13.06
N ARG A 417 -5.02 -5.25 12.18
CA ARG A 417 -6.35 -5.24 11.54
C ARG A 417 -6.43 -6.21 10.36
N LYS A 418 -5.41 -6.22 9.52
CA LYS A 418 -5.38 -6.92 8.22
C LYS A 418 -4.61 -8.25 8.29
N LEU A 419 -3.78 -8.46 9.30
CA LEU A 419 -3.01 -9.68 9.50
C LEU A 419 -3.29 -10.29 10.87
N ALA A 420 -4.57 -10.41 11.21
CA ALA A 420 -4.99 -10.82 12.54
C ALA A 420 -4.54 -12.25 12.90
N ASN A 421 -4.57 -13.18 11.93
CA ASN A 421 -4.10 -14.55 12.15
C ASN A 421 -2.59 -14.58 12.34
N THR A 422 -1.84 -13.80 11.55
CA THR A 422 -0.39 -13.66 11.69
C THR A 422 -0.03 -13.06 13.04
N ALA A 423 -0.70 -11.97 13.44
CA ALA A 423 -0.50 -11.32 14.73
C ALA A 423 -0.75 -12.29 15.90
N ALA A 424 -1.81 -13.10 15.81
CA ALA A 424 -2.10 -14.14 16.80
C ALA A 424 -1.01 -15.22 16.87
N VAL A 425 -0.48 -15.67 15.72
CA VAL A 425 0.63 -16.63 15.68
C VAL A 425 1.89 -16.03 16.29
N VAL A 426 2.29 -14.82 15.88
CA VAL A 426 3.48 -14.15 16.43
C VAL A 426 3.35 -13.95 17.94
N ALA A 427 2.18 -13.53 18.43
CA ALA A 427 1.92 -13.42 19.86
C ALA A 427 2.05 -14.77 20.59
N SER A 428 1.62 -15.86 19.96
CA SER A 428 1.73 -17.22 20.53
C SER A 428 3.15 -17.79 20.57
N LEU A 429 4.07 -17.21 19.79
CA LEU A 429 5.50 -17.60 19.83
C LEU A 429 6.19 -17.06 21.08
N ASP A 430 5.64 -16.03 21.72
CA ASP A 430 6.14 -15.52 23.00
C ASP A 430 5.95 -16.57 24.09
N LYS A 431 7.07 -17.09 24.57
CA LYS A 431 7.16 -18.04 25.68
C LYS A 431 8.07 -17.49 26.77
N SER A 432 8.17 -16.16 26.88
CA SER A 432 8.99 -15.46 27.89
C SER A 432 8.70 -15.95 29.31
N ALA A 433 7.43 -16.20 29.64
CA ALA A 433 7.01 -16.76 30.93
C ALA A 433 7.55 -18.18 31.20
N GLN A 434 7.88 -18.95 30.16
CA GLN A 434 8.48 -20.29 30.25
C GLN A 434 9.99 -20.29 29.99
N GLY A 435 10.65 -19.11 29.93
CA GLY A 435 12.06 -18.99 29.57
C GLY A 435 12.37 -19.31 28.10
N GLY A 436 11.35 -19.30 27.25
CA GLY A 436 11.47 -19.54 25.80
C GLY A 436 11.66 -18.25 24.99
N PRO A 437 11.33 -18.29 23.68
CA PRO A 437 11.40 -17.11 22.81
C PRO A 437 10.63 -15.93 23.40
N GLN A 438 11.13 -14.71 23.16
CA GLN A 438 10.51 -13.49 23.65
C GLN A 438 10.03 -12.66 22.47
N LEU A 439 8.83 -12.11 22.59
CA LEU A 439 8.31 -11.14 21.66
C LEU A 439 8.54 -9.73 22.20
N HIS A 440 9.20 -8.89 21.41
CA HIS A 440 9.38 -7.48 21.71
C HIS A 440 8.65 -6.64 20.67
N GLU A 441 7.67 -5.87 21.11
CA GLU A 441 6.94 -4.94 20.27
C GLU A 441 7.36 -3.50 20.57
N PHE A 442 7.81 -2.80 19.53
CA PHE A 442 8.24 -1.42 19.62
C PHE A 442 7.09 -0.50 19.17
N PHE A 443 6.42 0.14 20.12
CA PHE A 443 5.31 1.05 19.85
C PHE A 443 5.76 2.41 19.28
N ARG A 444 7.05 2.71 19.34
CA ARG A 444 7.65 4.02 19.04
C ARG A 444 8.88 3.85 18.16
N TYR A 445 9.27 4.91 17.47
CA TYR A 445 10.52 4.99 16.69
C TYR A 445 10.65 3.94 15.57
N HIS A 446 9.53 3.56 14.95
CA HIS A 446 9.52 2.59 13.83
C HIS A 446 9.46 3.26 12.44
N ALA A 447 9.41 4.60 12.39
CA ALA A 447 9.43 5.37 11.16
C ALA A 447 10.30 6.62 11.32
N ILE A 448 11.10 6.89 10.30
CA ILE A 448 12.01 8.03 10.14
C ILE A 448 11.39 9.05 9.19
N GLY A 449 10.63 8.58 8.21
CA GLY A 449 9.87 9.43 7.31
C GLY A 449 8.46 8.88 7.06
N PHE A 450 7.72 9.61 6.23
CA PHE A 450 6.31 9.32 5.94
C PHE A 450 6.11 8.30 4.81
N ASN A 451 7.17 7.95 4.08
CA ASN A 451 7.15 7.06 2.91
C ASN A 451 8.25 5.97 3.00
N THR A 452 8.24 5.06 2.03
CA THR A 452 9.10 3.87 1.99
C THR A 452 10.60 4.20 2.02
N ASP A 453 11.04 5.17 1.22
CA ASP A 453 12.46 5.51 1.02
C ASP A 453 13.28 5.72 2.31
N PRO A 454 12.98 6.70 3.18
CA PRO A 454 13.76 6.94 4.40
C PRO A 454 13.66 5.79 5.40
N ASN A 455 12.52 5.08 5.43
CA ASN A 455 12.28 3.99 6.36
C ASN A 455 13.08 2.74 5.97
N SER A 456 12.94 2.31 4.72
CA SER A 456 13.68 1.17 4.18
C SER A 456 15.18 1.47 4.09
N ARG A 457 15.60 2.68 3.75
CA ARG A 457 17.04 3.03 3.74
C ARG A 457 17.71 2.71 5.06
N VAL A 458 17.13 3.09 6.20
CA VAL A 458 17.75 2.80 7.51
C VAL A 458 17.75 1.32 7.84
N VAL A 459 16.72 0.58 7.44
CA VAL A 459 16.72 -0.89 7.59
C VAL A 459 17.87 -1.51 6.80
N TYR A 460 18.20 -0.97 5.62
CA TYR A 460 19.15 -1.55 4.69
C TYR A 460 20.59 -1.08 4.95
N THR A 461 20.79 0.17 5.37
CA THR A 461 22.10 0.82 5.46
C THR A 461 22.43 1.34 6.87
N ASN A 462 21.49 1.30 7.81
CA ASN A 462 21.61 1.93 9.13
C ASN A 462 21.80 3.47 9.11
N HIS A 463 21.48 4.13 7.98
CA HIS A 463 21.62 5.58 7.82
C HIS A 463 20.40 6.24 7.15
N PRO A 464 19.81 7.29 7.77
CA PRO A 464 18.62 7.97 7.22
C PRO A 464 18.95 8.77 5.96
N ASP A 465 20.14 9.36 5.92
CA ASP A 465 20.61 10.19 4.81
C ASP A 465 21.47 9.39 3.84
N ARG A 466 21.59 9.90 2.61
CA ARG A 466 22.59 9.38 1.66
C ARG A 466 23.96 9.81 2.16
N LEU A 467 24.89 8.87 2.22
CA LEU A 467 26.27 9.14 2.63
C LEU A 467 27.21 9.17 1.43
N GLU A 468 28.27 9.97 1.54
CA GLU A 468 29.42 9.99 0.64
C GLU A 468 30.69 9.73 1.48
N PRO A 469 31.33 8.55 1.37
CA PRO A 469 30.98 7.44 0.48
C PRO A 469 29.69 6.72 0.93
N ALA A 470 29.09 5.99 -0.01
CA ALA A 470 27.88 5.22 0.24
C ALA A 470 28.02 4.28 1.45
N ALA A 471 26.97 4.25 2.28
CA ALA A 471 26.85 3.28 3.36
C ALA A 471 26.83 1.85 2.82
N LEU A 472 27.57 0.96 3.47
CA LEU A 472 27.50 -0.47 3.15
C LEU A 472 26.22 -1.06 3.73
N PRO A 473 25.64 -2.08 3.08
CA PRO A 473 24.40 -2.66 3.57
C PRO A 473 24.63 -3.54 4.81
N VAL A 474 23.63 -3.63 5.67
CA VAL A 474 23.73 -4.34 6.97
C VAL A 474 24.06 -5.84 6.84
N TRP A 475 23.67 -6.49 5.74
CA TRP A 475 23.98 -7.92 5.51
C TRP A 475 25.43 -8.18 5.16
N LYS A 476 26.22 -7.17 4.78
CA LYS A 476 27.67 -7.33 4.61
C LYS A 476 28.31 -7.83 5.90
N ASP A 477 27.93 -7.27 7.04
CA ASP A 477 28.48 -7.65 8.33
C ASP A 477 28.14 -9.12 8.67
N PHE A 478 26.94 -9.59 8.30
CA PHE A 478 26.56 -11.00 8.45
C PHE A 478 27.38 -11.91 7.52
N TYR A 479 27.50 -11.53 6.25
CA TYR A 479 28.29 -12.27 5.27
C TYR A 479 29.75 -12.44 5.73
N GLU A 480 30.40 -11.35 6.14
CA GLU A 480 31.77 -11.34 6.65
C GLU A 480 31.91 -12.05 8.00
N ALA A 481 30.86 -12.05 8.83
CA ALA A 481 30.80 -12.84 10.06
C ALA A 481 30.60 -14.34 9.81
N GLY A 482 30.56 -14.80 8.55
CA GLY A 482 30.41 -16.22 8.19
C GLY A 482 29.00 -16.72 8.43
N TYR A 483 27.99 -15.90 8.11
CA TYR A 483 26.62 -16.35 7.89
C TYR A 483 26.43 -16.74 6.43
N ILE A 484 25.49 -17.65 6.19
CA ILE A 484 24.90 -17.84 4.86
C ILE A 484 23.82 -16.78 4.68
N THR A 485 23.93 -15.95 3.64
CA THR A 485 23.06 -14.80 3.44
C THR A 485 22.09 -15.05 2.29
N SER A 486 20.80 -14.74 2.50
CA SER A 486 19.75 -14.87 1.49
C SER A 486 18.87 -13.64 1.46
N ARG A 487 18.43 -13.27 0.25
CA ARG A 487 17.51 -12.18 -0.02
C ARG A 487 16.38 -12.66 -0.94
N VAL A 488 15.17 -12.21 -0.64
CA VAL A 488 14.05 -12.21 -1.58
C VAL A 488 13.33 -10.88 -1.48
N GLU A 489 13.04 -10.30 -2.63
CA GLU A 489 12.28 -9.07 -2.75
C GLU A 489 11.18 -9.35 -3.76
N ASP A 490 9.94 -9.24 -3.33
CA ASP A 490 8.78 -9.54 -4.17
C ASP A 490 8.40 -8.40 -5.12
N ASN A 491 9.24 -7.36 -5.19
CA ASN A 491 9.21 -6.28 -6.18
C ASN A 491 10.41 -6.37 -7.15
N CYS A 492 10.25 -5.82 -8.35
CA CYS A 492 11.32 -5.77 -9.36
C CYS A 492 12.28 -4.59 -9.14
N GLU A 493 12.81 -4.43 -7.93
CA GLU A 493 13.65 -3.29 -7.54
C GLU A 493 14.73 -3.70 -6.55
N ASP A 494 15.99 -3.31 -6.78
CA ASP A 494 17.04 -3.46 -5.77
C ASP A 494 17.18 -2.17 -4.96
N TRP A 495 16.36 -2.01 -3.93
CA TRP A 495 16.39 -0.83 -3.05
C TRP A 495 17.77 -0.61 -2.43
N SER A 496 18.47 -1.69 -2.13
CA SER A 496 19.81 -1.60 -1.55
C SER A 496 20.83 -0.99 -2.49
N ALA A 497 20.84 -1.42 -3.75
CA ALA A 497 21.68 -0.86 -4.79
C ALA A 497 21.24 0.57 -5.13
N GLN A 498 19.93 0.86 -5.10
CA GLN A 498 19.40 2.20 -5.30
C GLN A 498 19.85 3.19 -4.22
N TYR A 499 19.87 2.77 -2.95
CA TYR A 499 20.27 3.64 -1.84
C TYR A 499 21.78 3.83 -1.74
N THR A 500 22.55 2.80 -2.08
CA THR A 500 24.00 2.81 -1.92
C THR A 500 24.74 3.17 -3.22
N GLY A 501 24.08 3.10 -4.38
CA GLY A 501 24.73 3.30 -5.68
C GLY A 501 25.79 2.25 -6.04
N ILE A 502 25.94 1.19 -5.25
CA ILE A 502 26.92 0.11 -5.45
C ILE A 502 26.24 -1.25 -5.52
N ALA A 503 26.91 -2.24 -6.11
CA ALA A 503 26.41 -3.60 -6.12
C ALA A 503 26.49 -4.20 -4.70
N THR A 504 25.33 -4.47 -4.11
CA THR A 504 25.16 -5.03 -2.77
C THR A 504 24.92 -6.53 -2.77
N SER A 505 24.50 -7.09 -3.91
CA SER A 505 24.19 -8.51 -4.06
C SER A 505 25.39 -9.44 -3.97
N GLN A 506 26.61 -8.92 -4.11
CA GLN A 506 27.85 -9.66 -3.84
C GLN A 506 27.96 -10.17 -2.39
N TYR A 507 27.14 -9.64 -1.47
CA TYR A 507 27.08 -10.06 -0.08
C TYR A 507 25.90 -11.00 0.20
N PHE A 508 25.19 -11.47 -0.84
CA PHE A 508 24.16 -12.50 -0.75
C PHE A 508 24.64 -13.79 -1.41
N ASP A 509 24.63 -14.88 -0.66
CA ASP A 509 24.87 -16.22 -1.21
C ASP A 509 23.67 -16.71 -2.03
N HIS A 510 22.45 -16.21 -1.77
CA HIS A 510 21.23 -16.57 -2.48
C HIS A 510 20.35 -15.33 -2.72
N GLU A 511 19.80 -15.17 -3.93
CA GLU A 511 18.96 -14.02 -4.29
C GLU A 511 17.81 -14.44 -5.21
N LEU A 512 16.57 -14.21 -4.78
CA LEU A 512 15.40 -14.39 -5.63
C LEU A 512 14.76 -13.04 -5.93
N GLN A 513 14.93 -12.59 -7.18
CA GLN A 513 14.31 -11.35 -7.65
C GLN A 513 13.74 -11.46 -9.07
N ALA A 514 14.42 -12.18 -9.96
CA ALA A 514 14.04 -12.30 -11.36
C ALA A 514 12.57 -12.71 -11.62
N PRO A 515 11.94 -13.64 -10.87
CA PRO A 515 10.53 -13.97 -11.09
C PRO A 515 9.57 -12.80 -10.94
N PHE A 516 9.86 -11.88 -10.01
CA PHE A 516 9.01 -10.72 -9.71
C PHE A 516 9.15 -9.59 -10.74
N CYS A 517 10.02 -9.78 -11.73
CA CYS A 517 10.21 -8.89 -12.86
C CYS A 517 9.48 -9.33 -14.14
N LEU A 518 8.76 -10.46 -14.08
CA LEU A 518 8.11 -11.04 -15.25
C LEU A 518 6.72 -10.45 -15.50
N PRO A 519 6.31 -10.31 -16.77
CA PRO A 519 4.89 -10.31 -17.13
C PRO A 519 4.27 -11.64 -16.68
N PRO A 520 3.06 -11.67 -16.09
CA PRO A 520 2.04 -10.62 -16.02
C PRO A 520 2.08 -9.75 -14.75
N TYR A 521 3.08 -9.92 -13.89
CA TYR A 521 3.14 -9.14 -12.65
C TYR A 521 3.71 -7.75 -12.88
N TYR A 522 4.77 -7.64 -13.70
CA TYR A 522 5.44 -6.37 -13.97
C TYR A 522 5.44 -6.08 -15.47
N ALA A 523 4.59 -5.14 -15.90
CA ALA A 523 4.42 -4.82 -17.32
C ALA A 523 5.72 -4.33 -17.97
N LEU A 524 6.00 -4.78 -19.20
CA LEU A 524 7.18 -4.33 -19.98
C LEU A 524 6.96 -2.96 -20.65
N GLU A 525 5.70 -2.65 -20.92
CA GLU A 525 5.25 -1.42 -21.59
C GLU A 525 4.26 -0.69 -20.69
N GLY A 526 4.20 0.64 -20.81
CA GLY A 526 3.35 1.48 -19.97
C GLY A 526 3.89 1.69 -18.56
N ASN A 527 3.00 1.90 -17.61
CA ASN A 527 3.33 2.09 -16.21
C ASN A 527 3.30 0.74 -15.47
N PRO A 528 4.46 0.19 -15.06
CA PRO A 528 4.48 -1.08 -14.32
C PRO A 528 3.96 -0.95 -12.89
N PHE A 529 3.66 0.27 -12.44
CA PHE A 529 3.17 0.62 -11.12
C PHE A 529 1.71 1.08 -11.15
N SER A 530 0.91 0.53 -12.07
CA SER A 530 -0.50 0.87 -12.21
C SER A 530 -1.29 0.50 -10.95
N ASN A 531 -2.46 1.12 -10.79
CA ASN A 531 -3.40 0.75 -9.74
C ASN A 531 -4.00 -0.64 -9.96
N PHE A 532 -3.99 -1.19 -11.18
CA PHE A 532 -4.67 -2.47 -11.49
C PHE A 532 -3.73 -3.59 -11.92
N GLU A 533 -2.45 -3.29 -12.09
CA GLU A 533 -1.40 -4.24 -12.47
C GLU A 533 -0.09 -3.78 -11.81
N GLY A 534 0.83 -4.69 -11.49
CA GLY A 534 2.07 -4.30 -10.84
C GLY A 534 2.14 -4.49 -9.33
N PRO A 535 3.28 -4.10 -8.74
CA PRO A 535 3.52 -4.21 -7.31
C PRO A 535 2.72 -3.22 -6.48
N TYR A 536 2.08 -2.20 -7.07
CA TYR A 536 1.21 -1.25 -6.34
C TYR A 536 -0.27 -1.45 -6.63
N SER A 537 -0.60 -2.55 -7.32
CA SER A 537 -1.97 -2.86 -7.68
C SER A 537 -2.86 -3.03 -6.45
N ILE A 538 -4.09 -2.52 -6.56
CA ILE A 538 -5.20 -2.68 -5.61
C ILE A 538 -5.99 -3.97 -5.83
N VAL A 539 -5.61 -4.77 -6.83
CA VAL A 539 -6.11 -6.13 -7.03
C VAL A 539 -5.08 -7.16 -6.56
N SER A 540 -5.51 -8.43 -6.51
CA SER A 540 -4.60 -9.54 -6.21
C SER A 540 -3.37 -9.50 -7.13
N ARG A 541 -2.19 -9.58 -6.50
CA ARG A 541 -0.91 -9.55 -7.20
C ARG A 541 -0.50 -10.97 -7.51
N CYS A 542 -0.68 -11.33 -8.77
CA CYS A 542 -0.56 -12.71 -9.21
C CYS A 542 0.64 -12.88 -10.12
N LEU A 543 1.45 -13.88 -9.80
CA LEU A 543 2.51 -14.36 -10.65
C LEU A 543 2.21 -15.83 -10.97
N HIS A 544 1.80 -16.07 -12.22
CA HIS A 544 1.45 -17.41 -12.72
C HIS A 544 0.38 -18.12 -11.85
N GLY A 545 -0.70 -17.41 -11.55
CA GLY A 545 -1.86 -17.93 -10.82
C GLY A 545 -1.68 -18.11 -9.31
N THR A 546 -0.55 -17.68 -8.77
CA THR A 546 -0.26 -17.72 -7.33
C THR A 546 0.01 -16.29 -6.84
N ASN A 547 -0.40 -15.97 -5.61
CA ASN A 547 -0.06 -14.68 -5.01
C ASN A 547 1.47 -14.51 -4.97
N VAL A 548 1.94 -13.29 -5.23
CA VAL A 548 3.37 -12.96 -5.29
C VAL A 548 4.11 -13.31 -3.98
N HIS A 549 3.57 -12.95 -2.80
CA HIS A 549 4.18 -13.31 -1.52
C HIS A 549 4.41 -14.81 -1.33
N ASN A 550 3.59 -15.68 -1.92
CA ASN A 550 3.74 -17.13 -1.73
C ASN A 550 5.02 -17.68 -2.36
N HIS A 551 5.47 -17.09 -3.47
CA HIS A 551 6.78 -17.41 -4.08
C HIS A 551 7.92 -17.00 -3.15
N ALA A 552 7.82 -15.83 -2.53
CA ALA A 552 8.81 -15.34 -1.57
C ALA A 552 8.88 -16.21 -0.31
N LEU A 553 7.73 -16.53 0.29
CA LEU A 553 7.67 -17.38 1.49
C LEU A 553 8.17 -18.81 1.21
N GLU A 554 7.86 -19.38 0.04
CA GLU A 554 8.37 -20.71 -0.34
C GLU A 554 9.89 -20.70 -0.54
N TYR A 555 10.43 -19.70 -1.22
CA TYR A 555 11.87 -19.53 -1.35
C TYR A 555 12.54 -19.44 0.02
N MET A 556 11.97 -18.65 0.93
CA MET A 556 12.49 -18.54 2.28
C MET A 556 12.51 -19.87 3.03
N ASN A 557 11.45 -20.68 2.88
CA ASN A 557 11.38 -22.02 3.43
C ASN A 557 12.41 -22.98 2.83
N GLN A 558 12.63 -22.93 1.51
CA GLN A 558 13.63 -23.77 0.85
C GLN A 558 15.04 -23.44 1.31
N PHE A 559 15.38 -22.15 1.44
CA PHE A 559 16.67 -21.71 1.96
C PHE A 559 16.94 -22.25 3.37
N ARG A 560 15.98 -22.14 4.30
CA ARG A 560 16.12 -22.68 5.66
C ARG A 560 16.33 -24.20 5.67
N ARG A 561 15.65 -24.91 4.75
CA ARG A 561 15.81 -26.38 4.57
C ARG A 561 17.16 -26.75 3.97
N ALA A 562 17.73 -25.92 3.10
CA ALA A 562 19.04 -26.16 2.51
C ALA A 562 20.19 -26.03 3.52
N TYR A 563 20.01 -25.23 4.58
CA TYR A 563 21.04 -24.90 5.57
C TYR A 563 20.59 -25.08 7.04
N PRO A 564 20.15 -26.28 7.46
CA PRO A 564 19.62 -26.50 8.81
C PRO A 564 20.71 -26.46 9.90
N ASP A 565 21.97 -26.67 9.51
CA ASP A 565 23.14 -26.86 10.38
C ASP A 565 24.08 -25.65 10.41
N GLN A 566 23.80 -24.60 9.65
CA GLN A 566 24.66 -23.43 9.50
C GLN A 566 23.95 -22.16 9.99
N PRO A 567 24.71 -21.17 10.52
CA PRO A 567 24.14 -19.87 10.84
C PRO A 567 23.76 -19.13 9.55
N TRP A 568 22.53 -18.62 9.50
CA TRP A 568 22.05 -17.90 8.32
C TRP A 568 21.39 -16.56 8.66
N PHE A 569 21.52 -15.63 7.72
CA PHE A 569 20.83 -14.34 7.69
C PHE A 569 19.93 -14.33 6.46
N GLN A 570 18.65 -14.08 6.66
CA GLN A 570 17.68 -14.07 5.58
C GLN A 570 16.84 -12.81 5.63
N MET A 571 16.69 -12.15 4.49
CA MET A 571 15.87 -10.97 4.32
C MET A 571 14.76 -11.24 3.30
N GLY A 572 13.52 -10.99 3.72
CA GLY A 572 12.35 -10.99 2.85
C GLY A 572 11.71 -9.61 2.84
N SER A 573 11.54 -9.01 1.67
CA SER A 573 10.77 -7.78 1.47
C SER A 573 9.45 -8.12 0.78
N LEU A 574 8.35 -7.66 1.38
CA LEU A 574 6.98 -7.94 0.96
C LEU A 574 6.25 -6.64 0.69
N ILE A 575 5.69 -6.50 -0.51
CA ILE A 575 5.16 -5.22 -1.03
C ILE A 575 3.64 -5.10 -0.87
N GLU A 576 2.92 -6.14 -0.39
CA GLU A 576 1.44 -6.20 -0.29
C GLU A 576 0.81 -4.98 0.39
N GLY A 577 1.51 -4.35 1.34
CA GLY A 577 1.03 -3.18 2.06
C GLY A 577 1.12 -1.86 1.28
N HIS A 578 1.82 -1.81 0.15
CA HIS A 578 1.97 -0.60 -0.66
C HIS A 578 0.70 -0.19 -1.43
N GLU A 579 -0.36 -0.96 -1.27
CA GLU A 579 -1.70 -0.67 -1.79
C GLU A 579 -2.46 0.24 -0.78
N GLY A 580 -3.30 1.19 -1.25
CA GLY A 580 -3.91 2.24 -0.40
C GLY A 580 -5.20 1.91 0.40
N THR A 581 -5.88 0.82 0.09
CA THR A 581 -7.06 0.17 0.72
C THR A 581 -6.77 -0.76 1.93
N GLY A 582 -5.61 -1.40 2.02
CA GLY A 582 -5.25 -2.52 2.90
C GLY A 582 -5.94 -3.86 2.59
N GLU A 583 -6.58 -4.03 1.44
CA GLU A 583 -7.30 -5.25 1.04
C GLU A 583 -6.39 -6.31 0.40
N VAL A 584 -5.35 -5.91 -0.34
CA VAL A 584 -4.36 -6.85 -0.88
C VAL A 584 -3.52 -7.43 0.26
N LEU A 585 -3.22 -6.63 1.28
CA LEU A 585 -2.55 -7.08 2.50
C LEU A 585 -3.28 -8.25 3.19
N LEU A 586 -4.63 -8.30 3.14
CA LEU A 586 -5.41 -9.41 3.70
C LEU A 586 -5.07 -10.76 3.07
N THR A 587 -4.67 -10.77 1.79
CA THR A 587 -4.39 -12.01 1.06
C THR A 587 -3.19 -12.77 1.62
N MET A 588 -2.33 -12.07 2.38
CA MET A 588 -1.14 -12.64 2.99
C MET A 588 -1.38 -13.21 4.39
N ASP A 589 -2.48 -12.86 5.08
CA ASP A 589 -2.65 -13.18 6.51
C ASP A 589 -2.53 -14.68 6.81
N ASN A 590 -3.22 -15.52 6.04
CA ASN A 590 -3.18 -16.97 6.26
C ASN A 590 -1.84 -17.58 5.86
N ASP A 591 -1.25 -17.10 4.78
CA ASP A 591 0.00 -17.64 4.21
C ASP A 591 1.19 -17.29 5.12
N LEU A 592 1.25 -16.05 5.61
CA LEU A 592 2.27 -15.60 6.55
C LEU A 592 2.08 -16.22 7.93
N ALA A 593 0.85 -16.36 8.43
CA ALA A 593 0.57 -17.11 9.65
C ALA A 593 1.03 -18.58 9.55
N LYS A 594 0.89 -19.21 8.38
CA LYS A 594 1.38 -20.56 8.12
C LYS A 594 2.92 -20.60 8.07
N PHE A 595 3.55 -19.61 7.44
CA PHE A 595 5.00 -19.50 7.37
C PHE A 595 5.67 -19.35 8.75
N MET A 596 5.01 -18.64 9.67
CA MET A 596 5.49 -18.38 11.04
C MET A 596 5.33 -19.58 11.98
N LYS A 597 4.48 -20.55 11.65
CA LYS A 597 4.28 -21.80 12.42
C LYS A 597 5.34 -22.83 12.04
#